data_AF-A0AAD9P1X4-F1
#
_entry.id   AF-A0AAD9P1X4-F1
#
_cell.length_a   1.000
_cell.length_b   1.000
_cell.length_c   1.000
_cell.angle_alpha   90.00
_cell.angle_beta   90.00
_cell.angle_gamma   90.00
#
_symmetry.space_group_name_H-M   'P 1'
#
loop_
_entity.id
_entity.type
_entity.pdbx_description
1 polymer ?
#
loop_
_entity_poly.entity_id
_entity_poly.type
_entity_poly.pdbx_seq_one_letter_code
_entity_poly.pdbx_strand_id
1 'polypeptide(L)'
;METNNRGFLMAENLNEYFSSVFTREDISILPVLETKFEGREFDYLGQLIVTPTMVAMKIRDMKDNKSPGVDGIPPKLLLEIVEQISITACNSVQFVIRGGNSSVRMERSKHYTII
;
A
#
# COMPACT_ATOMS: atom_id res chain seq x y z
N MET A 1 30.17 -11.23 -34.27
CA MET A 1 30.25 -10.83 -32.84
C MET A 1 30.23 -9.30 -32.67
N GLU A 2 29.39 -8.56 -33.41
CA GLU A 2 29.37 -7.07 -33.36
C GLU A 2 28.05 -6.48 -32.86
N THR A 3 26.99 -7.28 -32.78
CA THR A 3 25.64 -6.81 -32.42
C THR A 3 25.44 -6.65 -30.91
N ASN A 4 26.19 -7.38 -30.08
CA ASN A 4 26.08 -7.32 -28.61
C ASN A 4 26.67 -6.02 -28.03
N ASN A 5 27.58 -5.36 -28.75
CA ASN A 5 28.23 -4.14 -28.28
C ASN A 5 27.31 -2.91 -28.41
N ARG A 6 26.44 -2.87 -29.43
CA ARG A 6 25.55 -1.72 -29.66
C ARG A 6 24.43 -1.61 -28.62
N GLY A 7 23.86 -2.74 -28.20
CA GLY A 7 22.83 -2.77 -27.16
C GLY A 7 23.38 -2.36 -25.79
N PHE A 8 24.60 -2.80 -25.48
CA PHE A 8 25.30 -2.40 -24.26
C PHE A 8 25.57 -0.90 -24.21
N LEU A 9 26.14 -0.32 -25.28
CA LEU A 9 26.41 1.12 -25.35
C LEU A 9 25.14 1.99 -25.27
N MET A 10 24.02 1.52 -25.83
CA MET A 10 22.74 2.22 -25.70
C MET A 10 22.19 2.18 -24.28
N ALA A 11 22.33 1.05 -23.59
CA ALA A 11 21.94 0.93 -22.19
C ALA A 11 22.78 1.84 -21.29
N GLU A 12 24.09 1.93 -21.52
CA GLU A 12 24.97 2.84 -20.77
C GLU A 12 24.62 4.31 -21.01
N ASN A 13 24.45 4.73 -22.27
CA ASN A 13 24.08 6.10 -22.59
C ASN A 13 22.73 6.52 -21.99
N LEU A 14 21.74 5.61 -22.00
CA LEU A 14 20.44 5.87 -21.38
C LEU A 14 20.56 5.95 -19.86
N ASN A 15 21.30 5.03 -19.24
CA ASN A 15 21.52 5.06 -17.80
C ASN A 15 22.27 6.32 -17.37
N GLU A 16 23.27 6.76 -18.13
CA GLU A 16 24.01 7.99 -17.87
C GLU A 16 23.11 9.22 -18.00
N TYR A 17 22.30 9.30 -19.06
CA TYR A 17 21.33 10.37 -19.25
C TYR A 17 20.29 10.41 -18.12
N PHE A 18 19.66 9.28 -17.80
CA PHE A 18 18.70 9.22 -16.70
C PHE A 18 19.35 9.50 -15.34
N SER A 19 20.60 9.08 -15.13
CA SER A 19 21.34 9.40 -13.91
C SER A 19 21.66 10.89 -13.80
N SER A 20 21.93 11.56 -14.93
CA SER A 20 22.30 12.98 -14.97
C SER A 20 21.15 13.93 -14.60
N VAL A 21 19.90 13.51 -14.79
CA VAL A 21 18.72 14.32 -14.42
C VAL A 21 18.33 14.17 -12.95
N PHE A 22 18.93 13.22 -12.21
CA PHE A 22 18.78 13.17 -10.76
C PHE A 22 19.71 14.20 -10.12
N THR A 23 19.10 15.12 -9.37
CA THR A 23 19.84 16.11 -8.59
C THR A 23 20.44 15.45 -7.35
N ARG A 24 21.73 15.73 -7.08
CA ARG A 24 22.31 15.49 -5.76
C ARG A 24 21.74 16.51 -4.79
N GLU A 25 20.65 16.15 -4.12
CA GLU A 25 20.03 17.00 -3.11
C GLU A 25 20.99 17.19 -1.94
N ASP A 26 21.17 18.44 -1.52
CA ASP A 26 21.90 18.75 -0.31
C ASP A 26 20.99 18.45 0.90
N ILE A 27 21.29 17.34 1.59
CA ILE A 27 20.53 16.92 2.76
C ILE A 27 20.66 17.90 3.94
N SER A 28 21.66 18.79 3.93
CA SER A 28 21.87 19.77 5.01
C SER A 28 20.88 20.94 4.97
N ILE A 29 20.25 21.19 3.81
CA ILE A 29 19.20 22.21 3.65
C ILE A 29 17.79 21.62 3.77
N LEU A 30 17.65 20.30 3.89
CA LEU A 30 16.35 19.68 4.08
C LEU A 30 15.78 20.10 5.44
N PRO A 31 14.51 20.54 5.49
CA PRO A 31 13.87 20.83 6.76
C PRO A 31 13.79 19.54 7.60
N VAL A 32 13.96 19.69 8.91
CA VAL A 32 13.69 18.59 9.83
C VAL A 32 12.21 18.22 9.72
N LEU A 33 11.94 16.95 9.38
CA LEU A 33 10.58 16.45 9.34
C LEU A 33 10.05 16.39 10.78
N GLU A 34 9.21 17.35 11.14
CA GLU A 34 8.46 17.29 12.38
C GLU A 34 7.24 16.38 12.19
N THR A 35 7.08 15.40 13.07
CA THR A 35 5.88 14.57 13.12
C THR A 35 4.70 15.43 13.51
N LYS A 36 3.88 15.86 12.54
CA LYS A 36 2.69 16.69 12.75
C LYS A 36 1.45 15.91 13.21
N PHE A 37 1.61 14.69 13.69
CA PHE A 37 0.47 13.92 14.18
C PHE A 37 0.10 14.40 15.58
N GLU A 38 -0.97 15.18 15.68
CA GLU A 38 -1.51 15.71 16.94
C GLU A 38 -2.52 14.75 17.61
N GLY A 39 -2.68 13.55 17.06
CA GLY A 39 -3.58 12.52 17.58
C GLY A 39 -2.97 11.70 18.73
N ARG A 40 -3.82 11.00 19.45
CA ARG A 40 -3.45 10.02 20.48
C ARG A 40 -3.16 8.67 19.81
N GLU A 41 -2.58 7.73 20.55
CA GLU A 41 -2.23 6.43 19.95
C GLU A 41 -3.41 5.66 19.34
N PHE A 42 -4.63 5.82 19.88
CA PHE A 42 -5.81 5.18 19.29
C PHE A 42 -6.26 5.84 17.96
N ASP A 43 -5.77 7.05 17.65
CA ASP A 43 -6.03 7.73 16.38
C ASP A 43 -5.13 7.15 15.25
N TYR A 44 -4.16 6.30 15.57
CA TYR A 44 -3.37 5.60 14.55
C TYR A 44 -4.25 4.67 13.73
N LEU A 45 -4.03 4.67 12.42
CA LEU A 45 -4.72 3.76 11.49
C LEU A 45 -4.60 2.29 11.89
N GLY A 46 -3.47 1.89 12.48
CA GLY A 46 -3.26 0.52 12.97
C GLY A 46 -4.21 0.10 14.09
N GLN A 47 -4.82 1.05 14.80
CA GLN A 47 -5.81 0.81 15.86
C GLN A 47 -7.25 0.79 15.33
N LEU A 48 -7.47 1.09 14.04
CA LEU A 48 -8.79 1.02 13.42
C LEU A 48 -9.28 -0.44 13.40
N ILE A 49 -10.43 -0.66 14.05
CA ILE A 49 -11.15 -1.93 14.04
C ILE A 49 -12.30 -1.80 13.04
N VAL A 50 -12.26 -2.61 11.99
CA VAL A 50 -13.36 -2.77 11.04
C VAL A 50 -14.16 -3.98 11.46
N THR A 51 -15.49 -3.85 11.54
CA THR A 51 -16.40 -4.96 11.87
C THR A 51 -17.22 -5.37 10.64
N PRO A 52 -17.71 -6.63 10.59
CA PRO A 52 -18.61 -7.06 9.51
C PRO A 52 -19.88 -6.20 9.43
N THR A 53 -20.40 -5.72 10.57
CA THR A 53 -21.59 -4.85 10.59
C THR A 53 -21.35 -3.51 9.92
N MET A 54 -20.18 -2.90 10.12
CA MET A 54 -19.80 -1.66 9.44
C MET A 54 -19.75 -1.84 7.92
N VAL A 55 -19.16 -2.96 7.46
CA VAL A 55 -19.11 -3.30 6.03
C VAL A 55 -20.50 -3.54 5.47
N ALA A 56 -21.33 -4.32 6.17
CA ALA A 56 -22.70 -4.62 5.77
C ALA A 56 -23.55 -3.35 5.64
N MET A 57 -23.44 -2.42 6.60
CA MET A 57 -24.11 -1.13 6.52
C MET A 57 -23.66 -0.35 5.29
N LYS A 58 -22.37 -0.38 4.96
CA LYS A 58 -21.84 0.33 3.79
C LYS A 58 -22.31 -0.28 2.47
N ILE A 59 -22.43 -1.61 2.40
CA ILE A 59 -22.96 -2.32 1.24
C ILE A 59 -24.46 -2.01 1.07
N ARG A 60 -25.22 -2.00 2.17
CA ARG A 60 -26.67 -1.70 2.15
C ARG A 60 -27.00 -0.27 1.70
N ASP A 61 -26.06 0.66 1.83
CA ASP A 61 -26.20 2.05 1.37
C ASP A 61 -25.97 2.20 -0.15
N MET A 62 -25.58 1.13 -0.86
CA MET A 62 -25.37 1.17 -2.30
C MET A 62 -26.70 1.22 -3.07
N LYS A 63 -26.70 1.97 -4.17
CA LYS A 63 -27.79 1.94 -5.16
C LYS A 63 -27.67 0.68 -6.01
N ASP A 64 -28.73 -0.11 -6.04
CA ASP A 64 -28.81 -1.41 -6.75
C ASP A 64 -28.58 -1.30 -8.27
N ASN A 65 -28.96 -0.17 -8.85
CA ASN A 65 -28.94 0.11 -10.28
C ASN A 65 -27.64 0.75 -10.80
N LYS A 66 -26.60 0.82 -9.97
CA LYS A 66 -25.29 1.33 -10.39
C LYS A 66 -24.57 0.31 -11.27
N SER A 67 -23.76 0.82 -12.19
CA SER A 67 -22.90 -0.02 -13.03
C SER A 67 -21.88 -0.78 -12.17
N PRO A 68 -21.53 -2.03 -12.55
CA PRO A 68 -20.45 -2.77 -11.92
C PRO A 68 -19.11 -2.04 -11.94
N GLY A 69 -18.23 -2.36 -10.98
CA GLY A 69 -16.85 -1.88 -10.95
C GLY A 69 -15.94 -2.64 -11.94
N VAL A 70 -14.63 -2.46 -11.79
CA VAL A 70 -13.61 -3.20 -12.58
C VAL A 70 -13.60 -4.71 -12.28
N ASP A 71 -14.26 -5.13 -11.20
CA ASP A 71 -14.50 -6.51 -10.82
C ASP A 71 -15.68 -7.15 -11.58
N GLY A 72 -16.49 -6.35 -12.28
CA GLY A 72 -17.68 -6.81 -13.00
C GLY A 72 -18.83 -7.24 -12.09
N ILE A 73 -18.77 -6.99 -10.79
CA ILE A 73 -19.79 -7.42 -9.83
C ILE A 73 -20.90 -6.36 -9.75
N PRO A 74 -22.17 -6.70 -10.06
CA PRO A 74 -23.27 -5.76 -9.94
C PRO A 74 -23.61 -5.48 -8.46
N PRO A 75 -23.92 -4.23 -8.08
CA PRO A 75 -24.30 -3.88 -6.71
C PRO A 75 -25.48 -4.68 -6.17
N LYS A 76 -26.44 -5.02 -7.04
CA LYS A 76 -27.58 -5.86 -6.68
C LYS A 76 -27.17 -7.22 -6.11
N LEU A 77 -26.14 -7.85 -6.69
CA LEU A 77 -25.62 -9.12 -6.17
C LEU A 77 -24.99 -8.93 -4.78
N LEU A 78 -24.21 -7.86 -4.58
CA LEU A 78 -23.61 -7.55 -3.28
C LEU A 78 -24.65 -7.33 -2.18
N LEU A 79 -25.78 -6.70 -2.52
CA LEU A 79 -26.91 -6.53 -1.62
C LEU A 79 -27.57 -7.88 -1.26
N GLU A 80 -27.69 -8.81 -2.22
CA GLU A 80 -28.25 -10.15 -2.00
C GLU A 80 -27.35 -11.02 -1.11
N ILE A 81 -26.02 -10.93 -1.24
CA ILE A 81 -25.05 -11.74 -0.48
C ILE A 81 -24.42 -11.01 0.71
N VAL A 82 -25.02 -9.90 1.16
CA VAL A 82 -24.40 -8.96 2.11
C VAL A 82 -23.89 -9.61 3.39
N GLU A 83 -24.63 -10.56 3.97
CA GLU A 83 -24.23 -11.24 5.20
C GLU A 83 -22.93 -12.05 5.06
N GLN A 84 -22.73 -12.68 3.90
CA GLN A 84 -21.55 -13.50 3.65
C GLN A 84 -20.35 -12.63 3.25
N ILE A 85 -20.55 -11.71 2.30
CA ILE A 85 -19.46 -10.91 1.75
C ILE A 85 -18.90 -9.92 2.76
N SER A 86 -19.72 -9.44 3.70
CA SER A 86 -19.28 -8.48 4.72
C SER A 86 -18.22 -9.05 5.66
N ILE A 87 -18.28 -10.36 5.95
CA ILE A 87 -17.28 -11.05 6.77
C ILE A 87 -15.95 -11.11 6.02
N THR A 88 -15.97 -11.58 4.76
CA THR A 88 -14.77 -11.71 3.94
C THR A 88 -14.12 -10.35 3.68
N ALA A 89 -14.90 -9.35 3.27
CA ALA A 89 -14.40 -8.01 3.01
C ALA A 89 -13.84 -7.33 4.28
N CYS A 90 -14.49 -7.52 5.43
CA CYS A 90 -13.98 -7.05 6.72
C CYS A 90 -12.57 -7.62 7.00
N ASN A 91 -12.39 -8.93 6.82
CA ASN A 91 -11.11 -9.58 7.06
C ASN A 91 -10.01 -9.07 6.10
N SER A 92 -10.32 -8.91 4.82
CA SER A 92 -9.37 -8.37 3.83
C SER A 92 -8.93 -6.96 4.18
N VAL A 93 -9.87 -6.07 4.53
CA VAL A 93 -9.56 -4.68 4.90
C VAL A 93 -8.75 -4.64 6.19
N GLN A 94 -9.15 -5.40 7.21
CA GLN A 94 -8.45 -5.45 8.48
C GLN A 94 -7.02 -5.99 8.33
N PHE A 95 -6.81 -6.96 7.43
CA PHE A 95 -5.49 -7.48 7.08
C PHE A 95 -4.62 -6.41 6.43
N VAL A 96 -5.12 -5.64 5.48
CA VAL A 96 -4.36 -4.57 4.82
C VAL A 96 -3.98 -3.47 5.82
N ILE A 97 -4.93 -3.04 6.66
CA ILE A 97 -4.71 -2.01 7.69
C ILE A 97 -3.62 -2.43 8.68
N ARG A 98 -3.59 -3.72 9.07
CA ARG A 98 -2.61 -4.25 10.03
C ARG A 98 -1.28 -4.69 9.38
N GLY A 99 -1.33 -5.18 8.15
CA GLY A 99 -0.20 -5.70 7.39
C GLY A 99 0.72 -4.63 6.81
N GLY A 100 0.26 -3.37 6.73
CA GLY A 100 1.08 -2.21 6.38
C GLY A 100 2.21 -1.90 7.37
N ASN A 101 2.22 -2.51 8.56
CA ASN A 101 3.24 -2.30 9.59
C ASN A 101 4.40 -3.31 9.56
N SER A 102 4.39 -4.29 8.65
CA SER A 102 5.45 -5.31 8.57
C SER A 102 6.76 -4.82 7.95
N SER A 103 6.82 -3.59 7.41
CA SER A 103 8.05 -3.02 6.81
C SER A 103 8.91 -2.20 7.76
N VAL A 104 8.56 -2.10 9.06
CA VAL A 104 9.43 -1.54 10.10
C VAL A 104 9.53 -2.52 11.28
N ARG A 105 9.99 -3.73 10.98
CA ARG A 105 10.50 -4.68 12.00
C ARG A 105 11.67 -5.49 11.46
N MET A 106 12.61 -4.78 10.84
CA MET A 106 14.00 -5.22 10.68
C MET A 106 14.90 -4.30 11.52
N GLU A 107 14.56 -4.15 12.80
CA GLU A 107 15.57 -3.76 13.78
C GLU A 107 16.42 -4.99 14.06
N ARG A 108 17.58 -5.00 13.40
CA ARG A 108 18.81 -5.73 13.72
C ARG A 108 18.71 -6.61 14.98
N SER A 109 18.35 -7.87 14.77
CA SER A 109 18.71 -8.93 15.71
C SER A 109 20.24 -9.11 15.64
N LYS A 110 20.95 -8.27 16.40
CA LYS A 110 22.36 -8.49 16.74
C LYS A 110 22.39 -9.69 17.69
N HIS A 111 22.36 -10.90 17.15
CA HIS A 111 22.92 -12.08 17.80
C HIS A 111 23.04 -13.21 16.78
N TYR A 112 24.18 -13.23 16.09
CA TYR A 112 24.79 -14.50 15.75
C TYR A 112 26.29 -14.37 16.02
N THR A 113 26.69 -14.91 17.17
CA THR A 113 28.07 -15.30 17.44
C THR A 113 28.33 -16.54 16.59
N ILE A 114 29.30 -16.48 15.68
CA ILE A 114 30.04 -17.68 15.24
C ILE A 114 31.51 -17.37 15.43
N ILE A 115 32.14 -18.20 16.25
CA ILE A 115 33.58 -18.36 16.37
C ILE A 115 34.04 -19.20 15.17
#